data_AF-A0A9X3N880-F1
#
_entry.id   AF-A0A9X3N880-F1
#
_cell.length_a   1.000
_cell.length_b   1.000
_cell.length_c   1.000
_cell.angle_alpha   90.00
_cell.angle_beta   90.00
_cell.angle_gamma   90.00
#
_symmetry.space_group_name_H-M   'P 1'
#
loop_
_entity.id
_entity.type
_entity.pdbx_description
1 polymer ?
#
loop_
_entity_poly.entity_id
_entity_poly.type
_entity_poly.pdbx_seq_one_letter_code
_entity_poly.pdbx_strand_id
1 'polypeptide(L)'
;MRKHLSPGVVLGSIAVVLACTGSATAGVLITSGTIKDGTIQARDIKKGTISTDRLAASVRTQLAKAGTPGPAGPAGPAGTPATTVLGSAPQGAAKGEAGAAGKDGVNGKDGLSGSNPATLVAKSGDASWGAVGGGGTTPYPAASLSGGELRLQGGFDGSTPSGAIGFARAYDNVALSSLKTLSYDFRIIKRNAGNVVAPTIHITLLKANTGTTSGFTNLVFEPYMQGDFGLNQRYSLDAMSGKWWATRAAGGINQGNPATWADVIAKNPDATISAISFDNGGSSGNTTPADQFQAGVDNVLVGFGSEFTRFDFGG
;
A
#
# COMPACT_ATOMS: atom_id res chain seq x y z
N MET A 1 33.08 41.25 -59.07
CA MET A 1 34.01 40.65 -58.08
C MET A 1 33.44 39.31 -57.64
N ARG A 2 34.04 38.18 -58.06
CA ARG A 2 33.60 36.84 -57.61
C ARG A 2 34.29 36.55 -56.27
N LYS A 3 33.51 36.37 -55.21
CA LYS A 3 34.04 36.06 -53.87
C LYS A 3 34.52 34.60 -53.89
N HIS A 4 35.82 34.39 -53.73
CA HIS A 4 36.40 33.04 -53.63
C HIS A 4 36.12 32.50 -52.23
N LEU A 5 35.24 31.50 -52.13
CA LEU A 5 35.10 30.69 -50.92
C LEU A 5 36.31 29.76 -50.86
N SER A 6 37.24 30.05 -49.95
CA SER A 6 38.38 29.16 -49.75
C SER A 6 37.92 27.88 -49.03
N PRO A 7 38.53 26.72 -49.33
CA PRO A 7 38.21 25.46 -48.65
C PRO A 7 38.25 25.56 -47.12
N GLY A 8 39.13 26.42 -46.57
CA GLY A 8 39.22 26.67 -45.13
C GLY A 8 37.98 27.35 -44.55
N VAL A 9 37.36 28.30 -45.26
CA VAL A 9 36.12 28.95 -44.80
C VAL A 9 34.95 27.96 -44.80
N VAL A 10 34.90 27.06 -45.80
CA VAL A 10 33.87 26.02 -45.88
C VAL A 10 34.01 25.04 -44.70
N LEU A 11 35.21 24.54 -44.44
CA LEU A 11 35.47 23.61 -43.33
C LEU A 11 35.24 24.26 -41.96
N GLY A 12 35.67 25.51 -41.77
CA GLY A 12 35.42 26.25 -40.53
C GLY A 12 33.93 26.47 -40.26
N SER A 13 33.16 26.77 -41.30
CA SER A 13 31.70 26.94 -41.18
C SER A 13 31.01 25.63 -40.77
N ILE A 14 31.42 24.50 -41.36
CA ILE A 14 30.88 23.17 -41.01
C ILE A 14 31.23 22.81 -39.56
N ALA A 15 32.47 23.05 -39.14
CA ALA A 15 32.91 22.79 -37.77
C ALA A 15 32.11 23.61 -36.73
N VAL A 16 31.82 24.89 -37.02
CA VAL A 16 30.99 25.74 -36.16
C VAL A 16 29.55 25.23 -36.10
N VAL A 17 28.97 24.83 -37.24
CA VAL A 17 27.61 24.25 -37.25
C VAL A 17 27.55 22.96 -36.44
N LEU A 18 28.54 22.07 -36.55
CA LEU A 18 28.61 20.83 -35.78
C LEU A 18 28.88 21.06 -34.28
N ALA A 19 29.66 22.08 -33.92
CA ALA A 19 29.88 22.43 -32.52
C ALA A 19 28.62 23.02 -31.86
N CYS A 20 27.78 23.72 -32.63
CA CYS A 20 26.56 24.34 -32.14
C CYS A 20 25.32 23.42 -32.09
N THR A 21 25.37 22.23 -32.71
CA THR A 21 24.23 21.28 -32.69
C THR A 21 24.19 20.37 -31.45
N GLY A 22 25.19 20.41 -30.58
CA GLY A 22 25.32 19.49 -29.43
C GLY A 22 24.54 19.85 -28.16
N SER A 23 24.02 21.08 -28.02
CA SER A 23 23.47 21.57 -26.75
C SER A 23 21.93 21.68 -26.68
N ALA A 24 21.19 21.22 -27.69
CA ALA A 24 19.74 21.45 -27.79
C ALA A 24 18.84 20.20 -27.79
N THR A 25 19.34 19.00 -27.46
CA THR A 25 18.56 17.75 -27.58
C THR A 25 18.07 17.14 -26.26
N ALA A 26 18.24 17.80 -25.11
CA ALA A 26 17.73 17.28 -23.84
C ALA A 26 16.30 17.75 -23.48
N GLY A 27 15.85 18.89 -24.02
CA GLY A 27 14.56 19.50 -23.65
C GLY A 27 13.32 18.83 -24.27
N VAL A 28 13.48 18.04 -25.33
CA VAL A 28 12.36 17.43 -26.08
C VAL A 28 12.33 15.91 -25.94
N LEU A 29 13.37 15.28 -25.38
CA LEU A 29 13.51 13.82 -25.42
C LEU A 29 12.63 13.09 -24.40
N ILE A 30 12.30 13.74 -23.27
CA ILE A 30 11.44 13.16 -22.24
C ILE A 30 10.09 13.86 -22.27
N THR A 31 9.17 13.32 -23.06
CA THR A 31 7.76 13.73 -23.04
C THR A 31 7.02 12.96 -21.94
N SER A 32 5.83 13.43 -21.56
CA SER A 32 4.97 12.68 -20.63
C SER A 32 4.69 11.26 -21.11
N GLY A 33 4.65 11.01 -22.43
CA GLY A 33 4.46 9.67 -23.00
C GLY A 33 5.63 8.71 -22.78
N THR A 34 6.82 9.21 -22.46
CA THR A 34 8.00 8.38 -22.10
C THR A 34 8.11 8.12 -20.61
N ILE A 35 7.37 8.87 -19.79
CA ILE A 35 7.30 8.69 -18.34
C ILE A 35 6.20 7.67 -18.07
N LYS A 36 6.55 6.52 -17.50
CA LYS A 36 5.56 5.51 -17.14
C LYS A 36 4.73 5.99 -15.93
N ASP A 37 3.43 5.70 -15.94
CA ASP A 37 2.56 6.03 -14.82
C ASP A 37 3.08 5.43 -13.51
N GLY A 38 3.02 6.23 -12.44
CA GLY A 38 3.48 5.84 -11.10
C GLY A 38 5.00 5.86 -10.87
N THR A 39 5.81 6.26 -11.87
CA THR A 39 7.28 6.31 -11.69
C THR A 39 7.79 7.58 -11.02
N ILE A 40 7.05 8.69 -11.11
CA ILE A 40 7.37 9.93 -10.39
C ILE A 40 6.63 9.91 -9.06
N GLN A 41 7.38 9.93 -7.97
CA GLN A 41 6.84 9.98 -6.61
C GLN A 41 7.03 11.37 -6.00
N ALA A 42 6.28 11.68 -4.95
CA ALA A 42 6.38 12.97 -4.26
C ALA A 42 7.81 13.26 -3.74
N ARG A 43 8.55 12.21 -3.34
CA ARG A 43 9.95 12.31 -2.88
C ARG A 43 10.92 12.79 -3.97
N ASP A 44 10.57 12.57 -5.24
CA ASP A 44 11.39 12.97 -6.39
C ASP A 44 11.20 14.45 -6.74
N ILE A 45 10.18 15.10 -6.14
CA ILE A 45 9.83 16.49 -6.41
C ILE A 45 10.28 17.34 -5.22
N LYS A 46 11.29 18.18 -5.44
CA LYS A 46 11.74 19.14 -4.41
C LYS A 46 10.59 20.07 -4.00
N LYS A 47 10.42 20.31 -2.69
CA LYS A 47 9.40 21.22 -2.14
C LYS A 47 9.50 22.60 -2.79
N GLY A 48 8.34 23.12 -3.25
CA GLY A 48 8.24 24.41 -3.93
C GLY A 48 8.55 24.40 -5.44
N THR A 49 8.90 23.25 -6.02
CA THR A 49 9.19 23.15 -7.47
C THR A 49 7.94 23.29 -8.35
N ILE A 50 6.80 22.80 -7.86
CA ILE A 50 5.50 22.90 -8.53
C ILE A 50 4.75 24.08 -7.92
N SER A 51 4.70 25.18 -8.65
CA SER A 51 3.90 26.35 -8.31
C SER A 51 2.54 26.30 -9.04
N THR A 52 1.52 26.95 -8.49
CA THR A 52 0.14 26.86 -8.98
C THR A 52 -0.02 27.39 -10.41
N ASP A 53 0.75 28.40 -10.80
CA ASP A 53 0.81 28.97 -12.14
C ASP A 53 1.32 27.98 -13.20
N ARG A 54 2.09 26.96 -12.79
CA ARG A 54 2.60 25.90 -13.66
C ARG A 54 1.63 24.72 -13.83
N LEU A 55 0.52 24.70 -13.10
CA LEU A 55 -0.51 23.68 -13.23
C LEU A 55 -1.48 24.01 -14.38
N ALA A 56 -2.07 22.99 -15.00
CA ALA A 56 -3.12 23.17 -15.99
C ALA A 56 -4.33 23.93 -15.39
N ALA A 57 -5.03 24.71 -16.22
CA ALA A 57 -6.17 25.53 -15.77
C ALA A 57 -7.28 24.69 -15.09
N SER A 58 -7.52 23.47 -15.57
CA SER A 58 -8.48 22.53 -14.97
C SER A 58 -8.07 22.11 -13.56
N VAL A 59 -6.79 21.80 -13.34
CA VAL A 59 -6.24 21.44 -12.03
C VAL A 59 -6.30 22.62 -11.06
N ARG A 60 -5.94 23.82 -11.52
CA ARG A 60 -6.10 25.05 -10.70
C ARG A 60 -7.55 25.26 -10.27
N THR A 61 -8.51 25.02 -11.17
CA THR A 61 -9.94 25.15 -10.88
C THR A 61 -10.41 24.12 -9.86
N GLN A 62 -9.91 22.88 -9.93
CA GLN A 62 -10.21 21.85 -8.94
C GLN A 62 -9.61 22.19 -7.58
N LEU A 63 -8.36 22.68 -7.54
CA LEU A 63 -7.68 23.09 -6.31
C LEU A 63 -8.42 24.25 -5.62
N ALA A 64 -8.91 25.22 -6.40
CA ALA A 64 -9.70 26.34 -5.87
C ALA A 64 -11.03 25.89 -5.26
N LYS A 65 -11.64 24.80 -5.76
CA LYS A 65 -12.86 24.21 -5.19
C LYS A 65 -12.60 23.40 -3.93
N ALA A 66 -11.45 22.72 -3.86
CA ALA A 66 -11.08 21.91 -2.70
C ALA A 66 -10.69 22.76 -1.47
N GLY A 67 -10.23 24.00 -1.69
CA GLY A 67 -9.72 24.88 -0.64
C GLY A 67 -10.72 25.86 -0.01
N THR A 68 -12.04 25.77 -0.28
CA THR A 68 -12.98 26.71 0.36
C THR A 68 -13.10 26.39 1.85
N PRO A 69 -12.78 27.33 2.76
CA PRO A 69 -12.99 27.13 4.19
C PRO A 69 -14.44 26.71 4.46
N GLY A 70 -14.63 25.81 5.43
CA GLY A 70 -15.97 25.42 5.85
C GLY A 70 -16.80 26.62 6.34
N PRO A 71 -18.13 26.49 6.39
CA PRO A 71 -18.99 27.55 6.93
C PRO A 71 -18.55 27.92 8.35
N ALA A 72 -18.66 29.20 8.70
CA ALA A 72 -18.42 29.66 10.06
C ALA A 72 -19.30 28.87 11.05
N GLY A 73 -18.75 28.54 12.21
CA GLY A 73 -19.51 27.86 13.27
C GLY A 73 -20.72 28.68 13.73
N PRO A 74 -21.72 28.05 14.36
CA PRO A 74 -22.88 28.76 14.91
C PRO A 74 -22.43 29.79 15.95
N ALA A 75 -23.18 30.90 16.05
CA ALA A 75 -22.96 31.89 17.10
C ALA A 75 -23.10 31.25 18.49
N GLY A 76 -22.25 31.67 19.44
CA GLY A 76 -22.32 31.22 20.82
C GLY A 76 -23.65 31.58 21.49
N PRO A 77 -24.03 30.90 22.58
CA PRO A 77 -25.22 31.23 23.35
C PRO A 77 -25.15 32.67 23.89
N ALA A 78 -26.30 33.33 24.00
CA ALA A 78 -26.39 34.65 24.63
C ALA A 78 -26.00 34.56 26.12
N GLY A 79 -25.26 35.56 26.60
CA GLY A 79 -24.87 35.63 28.02
C GLY A 79 -26.08 35.70 28.95
N THR A 80 -25.95 35.12 30.14
CA THR A 80 -26.98 35.20 31.19
C THR A 80 -27.23 36.65 31.60
N PRO A 81 -28.49 37.10 31.72
CA PRO A 81 -28.81 38.43 32.24
C PRO A 81 -28.19 38.65 33.63
N ALA A 82 -27.61 39.83 33.86
CA ALA A 82 -27.06 40.17 35.16
C ALA A 82 -28.18 40.26 36.21
N THR A 83 -27.93 39.74 37.42
CA THR A 83 -28.82 39.93 38.56
C THR A 83 -28.85 41.41 38.93
N THR A 84 -30.01 42.06 38.83
CA THR A 84 -30.16 43.45 39.26
C THR A 84 -30.06 43.53 40.79
N VAL A 85 -29.14 44.35 41.29
CA VAL A 85 -29.16 44.79 42.69
C VAL A 85 -30.28 45.83 42.81
N LEU A 86 -31.21 45.61 43.75
CA LEU A 86 -32.38 46.47 43.97
C LEU A 86 -31.94 47.93 44.17
N GLY A 87 -32.34 48.82 43.24
CA GLY A 87 -32.05 50.26 43.29
C GLY A 87 -31.07 50.80 42.25
N SER A 88 -30.46 49.96 41.41
CA SER A 88 -29.56 50.40 40.33
C SER A 88 -30.27 50.38 38.97
N ALA A 89 -30.00 51.37 38.10
CA ALA A 89 -30.50 51.38 36.72
C ALA A 89 -30.02 50.12 35.97
N PRO A 90 -30.83 49.53 35.07
CA PRO A 90 -30.47 48.31 34.37
C PRO A 90 -29.22 48.53 33.51
N GLN A 91 -28.11 47.90 33.89
CA GLN A 91 -26.93 47.81 33.04
C GLN A 91 -27.21 46.81 31.93
N GLY A 92 -27.02 47.23 30.67
CA GLY A 92 -27.15 46.36 29.51
C GLY A 92 -26.24 45.14 29.67
N ALA A 93 -26.77 43.95 29.37
CA ALA A 93 -26.01 42.71 29.47
C ALA A 93 -24.71 42.84 28.67
N ALA A 94 -23.59 42.43 29.28
CA ALA A 94 -22.29 42.44 28.61
C ALA A 94 -22.42 41.64 27.30
N LYS A 95 -21.94 42.23 26.19
CA LYS A 95 -21.87 41.54 24.90
C LYS A 95 -21.11 40.24 25.11
N GLY A 96 -21.75 39.11 24.79
CA GLY A 96 -21.11 37.80 24.90
C GLY A 96 -19.79 37.75 24.15
N GLU A 97 -18.82 37.00 24.67
CA GLU A 97 -17.53 36.80 24.01
C GLU A 97 -17.74 36.24 22.60
N ALA A 98 -16.87 36.65 21.66
CA ALA A 98 -16.88 36.08 20.33
C ALA A 98 -16.68 34.56 20.43
N GLY A 99 -17.51 33.78 19.73
CA GLY A 99 -17.34 32.33 19.70
C GLY A 99 -15.93 31.96 19.22
N ALA A 100 -15.38 30.85 19.74
CA ALA A 100 -14.09 30.35 19.30
C ALA A 100 -14.08 30.18 17.77
N ALA A 101 -12.94 30.52 17.14
CA ALA A 101 -12.75 30.24 15.72
C ALA A 101 -13.06 28.76 15.44
N GLY A 102 -13.77 28.49 14.35
CA GLY A 102 -14.00 27.11 13.92
C GLY A 102 -12.67 26.37 13.80
N LYS A 103 -12.64 25.09 14.18
CA LYS A 103 -11.46 24.26 13.92
C LYS A 103 -11.17 24.31 12.41
N ASP A 104 -9.90 24.47 12.04
CA ASP A 104 -9.49 24.33 10.65
C ASP A 104 -10.11 23.06 10.06
N GLY A 105 -10.65 23.16 8.84
CA GLY A 105 -11.15 21.99 8.14
C GLY A 105 -10.06 20.93 8.14
N VAL A 106 -10.38 19.70 8.53
CA VAL A 106 -9.48 18.56 8.30
C VAL A 106 -9.05 18.62 6.85
N ASN A 107 -7.74 18.64 6.61
CA ASN A 107 -7.19 18.57 5.27
C ASN A 107 -7.98 17.53 4.49
N GLY A 108 -8.38 17.86 3.26
CA GLY A 108 -8.98 16.89 2.35
C GLY A 108 -8.15 15.62 2.38
N LYS A 109 -8.81 14.47 2.25
CA LYS A 109 -8.18 13.15 2.22
C LYS A 109 -7.29 13.06 0.97
N ASP A 110 -6.16 13.76 1.01
CA ASP A 110 -5.14 13.78 -0.02
C ASP A 110 -4.59 12.36 -0.10
N GLY A 111 -4.52 11.84 -1.33
CA GLY A 111 -4.22 10.45 -1.62
C GLY A 111 -3.00 9.95 -0.86
N LEU A 112 -3.23 8.97 0.04
CA LEU A 112 -2.29 8.00 0.59
C LEU A 112 -0.81 8.39 0.50
N SER A 113 -0.43 9.42 1.24
CA SER A 113 0.92 9.62 1.76
C SER A 113 0.81 10.30 3.11
N GLY A 114 -0.16 9.86 3.92
CA GLY A 114 -0.13 10.14 5.35
C GLY A 114 1.16 9.52 5.88
N SER A 115 2.00 10.33 6.52
CA SER A 115 3.21 9.93 7.21
C SER A 115 2.97 8.62 7.96
N ASN A 116 3.37 7.52 7.34
CA ASN A 116 3.24 6.18 7.89
C ASN A 116 4.28 6.12 9.03
N PRO A 117 3.87 6.03 10.32
CA PRO A 117 4.81 6.02 11.43
C PRO A 117 5.65 4.72 11.50
N ALA A 118 5.47 3.80 10.54
CA ALA A 118 6.22 2.57 10.47
C ALA A 118 7.71 2.89 10.37
N THR A 119 8.50 2.22 11.19
CA THR A 119 9.93 2.15 10.95
C THR A 119 10.12 1.43 9.62
N LEU A 120 10.61 2.15 8.61
CA LEU A 120 11.00 1.55 7.34
C LEU A 120 12.15 0.60 7.63
N VAL A 121 11.95 -0.67 7.31
CA VAL A 121 13.02 -1.64 7.38
C VAL A 121 13.96 -1.33 6.22
N ALA A 122 15.20 -0.96 6.53
CA ALA A 122 16.22 -0.71 5.50
C ALA A 122 16.38 -1.95 4.60
N LYS A 123 16.97 -1.78 3.41
CA LYS A 123 17.21 -2.86 2.42
C LYS A 123 17.85 -4.14 2.98
N SER A 124 18.50 -4.08 4.15
CA SER A 124 19.08 -5.22 4.88
C SER A 124 18.18 -5.85 5.96
N GLY A 125 17.09 -5.21 6.37
CA GLY A 125 16.21 -5.71 7.44
C GLY A 125 15.04 -6.56 6.94
N ASP A 126 14.81 -6.62 5.63
CA ASP A 126 13.97 -7.65 5.02
C ASP A 126 14.56 -9.07 5.21
N ALA A 127 15.80 -9.16 5.73
CA ALA A 127 16.49 -10.41 6.07
C ALA A 127 15.74 -11.33 7.05
N SER A 128 14.71 -10.84 7.74
CA SER A 128 13.85 -11.69 8.58
C SER A 128 12.77 -12.44 7.79
N TRP A 129 12.57 -12.09 6.53
CA TRP A 129 11.75 -12.86 5.60
C TRP A 129 12.64 -13.82 4.81
N GLY A 130 12.28 -15.10 4.82
CA GLY A 130 12.95 -16.14 4.07
C GLY A 130 12.02 -16.76 3.04
N ALA A 131 12.59 -17.28 1.95
CA ALA A 131 11.87 -18.23 1.12
C ALA A 131 11.60 -19.47 1.97
N VAL A 132 10.34 -19.86 2.09
CA VAL A 132 9.92 -21.02 2.87
C VAL A 132 9.21 -21.95 1.93
N GLY A 133 9.69 -23.18 1.79
CA GLY A 133 9.16 -24.14 0.81
C GLY A 133 10.01 -24.20 -0.46
N GLY A 134 10.22 -25.42 -0.96
CA GLY A 134 11.00 -25.69 -2.17
C GLY A 134 10.19 -25.59 -3.46
N GLY A 135 9.07 -24.87 -3.45
CA GLY A 135 8.18 -24.77 -4.60
C GLY A 135 8.79 -23.97 -5.74
N GLY A 136 8.45 -24.37 -6.97
CA GLY A 136 8.91 -23.70 -8.19
C GLY A 136 10.10 -24.41 -8.84
N THR A 137 10.40 -24.01 -10.07
CA THR A 137 11.51 -24.56 -10.84
C THR A 137 12.65 -23.54 -10.90
N THR A 138 13.87 -23.93 -11.27
CA THR A 138 14.99 -22.99 -11.44
C THR A 138 14.65 -21.74 -12.28
N PRO A 139 13.88 -21.82 -13.39
CA PRO A 139 13.44 -20.62 -14.10
C PRO A 139 12.26 -19.88 -13.44
N TYR A 140 11.51 -20.52 -12.55
CA TYR A 140 10.30 -19.97 -11.91
C TYR A 140 10.25 -20.31 -10.41
N PRO A 141 11.08 -19.66 -9.57
CA PRO A 141 11.02 -19.86 -8.13
C PRO A 141 9.67 -19.40 -7.57
N ALA A 142 9.17 -20.04 -6.50
CA ALA A 142 7.91 -19.66 -5.86
C ALA A 142 7.89 -18.18 -5.41
N ALA A 143 9.04 -17.68 -4.95
CA ALA A 143 9.24 -16.28 -4.68
C ALA A 143 10.65 -15.79 -5.01
N SER A 144 10.76 -14.51 -5.33
CA SER A 144 12.03 -13.81 -5.51
C SER A 144 11.87 -12.33 -5.20
N LEU A 145 12.93 -11.66 -4.79
CA LEU A 145 12.95 -10.19 -4.71
C LEU A 145 13.40 -9.65 -6.06
N SER A 146 12.52 -8.94 -6.78
CA SER A 146 12.85 -8.40 -8.09
C SER A 146 11.96 -7.21 -8.47
N GLY A 147 12.58 -6.19 -9.06
CA GLY A 147 11.86 -4.97 -9.47
C GLY A 147 11.34 -4.13 -8.31
N GLY A 148 11.97 -4.22 -7.13
CA GLY A 148 11.56 -3.50 -5.92
C GLY A 148 10.31 -4.06 -5.24
N GLU A 149 9.93 -5.30 -5.53
CA GLU A 149 8.80 -5.97 -4.89
C GLU A 149 9.11 -7.45 -4.65
N LEU A 150 8.39 -8.07 -3.72
CA LEU A 150 8.35 -9.52 -3.57
C LEU A 150 7.57 -10.11 -4.74
N ARG A 151 8.28 -10.75 -5.67
CA ARG A 151 7.68 -11.44 -6.80
C ARG A 151 7.26 -12.83 -6.40
N LEU A 152 5.95 -13.04 -6.36
CA LEU A 152 5.34 -14.35 -6.24
C LEU A 152 5.14 -14.91 -7.64
N GLN A 153 5.77 -16.04 -7.90
CA GLN A 153 5.76 -16.73 -9.18
C GLN A 153 5.63 -18.21 -8.90
N GLY A 154 5.67 -19.02 -9.95
CA GLY A 154 5.71 -20.44 -9.73
C GLY A 154 4.35 -20.98 -9.31
N GLY A 155 4.30 -22.29 -9.37
CA GLY A 155 3.15 -23.13 -9.23
C GLY A 155 3.68 -24.40 -8.63
N PHE A 156 2.80 -25.16 -8.00
CA PHE A 156 3.17 -26.47 -7.47
C PHE A 156 3.77 -27.31 -8.59
N ASP A 157 4.99 -27.80 -8.40
CA ASP A 157 5.33 -29.06 -9.05
C ASP A 157 4.62 -30.19 -8.31
N GLY A 158 4.32 -31.29 -9.00
CA GLY A 158 3.61 -32.43 -8.39
C GLY A 158 4.37 -33.10 -7.25
N SER A 159 5.61 -32.67 -6.98
CA SER A 159 6.49 -33.16 -5.92
C SER A 159 6.57 -32.26 -4.69
N THR A 160 5.95 -31.07 -4.70
CA THR A 160 5.96 -30.16 -3.55
C THR A 160 4.72 -30.41 -2.68
N PRO A 161 4.85 -31.14 -1.55
CA PRO A 161 3.71 -31.39 -0.68
C PRO A 161 3.30 -30.10 0.03
N SER A 162 2.14 -29.57 -0.36
CA SER A 162 1.36 -28.55 0.36
C SER A 162 1.94 -27.12 0.38
N GLY A 163 1.22 -26.20 -0.27
CA GLY A 163 1.51 -24.76 -0.34
C GLY A 163 2.80 -24.42 -1.10
N ALA A 164 2.70 -23.74 -2.26
CA ALA A 164 3.81 -22.95 -2.77
C ALA A 164 3.94 -21.72 -1.86
N ILE A 165 4.47 -21.97 -0.66
CA ILE A 165 4.79 -20.90 0.28
C ILE A 165 5.88 -20.09 -0.44
N GLY A 166 5.59 -18.82 -0.70
CA GLY A 166 6.51 -17.97 -1.43
C GLY A 166 7.58 -17.48 -0.48
N PHE A 167 7.15 -16.73 0.52
CA PHE A 167 8.03 -15.99 1.41
C PHE A 167 7.36 -15.87 2.77
N ALA A 168 8.06 -16.23 3.84
CA ALA A 168 7.51 -16.17 5.19
C ALA A 168 8.48 -15.53 6.17
N ARG A 169 7.89 -14.94 7.22
CA ARG A 169 8.59 -14.45 8.40
C ARG A 169 8.12 -15.24 9.60
N ALA A 170 9.09 -15.82 10.32
CA ALA A 170 8.82 -16.51 11.57
C ALA A 170 8.57 -15.51 12.71
N TYR A 171 7.72 -15.91 13.65
CA TYR A 171 7.42 -15.21 14.88
C TYR A 171 7.55 -16.18 16.06
N ASP A 172 8.01 -15.69 17.20
CA ASP A 172 8.15 -16.51 18.40
C ASP A 172 6.82 -16.63 19.15
N ASN A 173 5.87 -17.38 18.55
CA ASN A 173 4.59 -17.74 19.14
C ASN A 173 3.82 -16.55 19.75
N VAL A 174 3.79 -15.43 19.02
CA VAL A 174 3.15 -14.20 19.47
C VAL A 174 1.63 -14.39 19.54
N ALA A 175 0.98 -13.89 20.59
CA ALA A 175 -0.47 -14.07 20.76
C ALA A 175 -1.26 -13.55 19.55
N LEU A 176 -2.20 -14.35 19.02
CA LEU A 176 -3.03 -13.99 17.86
C LEU A 176 -3.78 -12.66 18.09
N SER A 177 -4.30 -12.48 19.30
CA SER A 177 -5.03 -11.27 19.71
C SER A 177 -4.19 -9.99 19.70
N SER A 178 -2.85 -10.12 19.71
CA SER A 178 -1.95 -8.97 19.67
C SER A 178 -1.72 -8.44 18.26
N LEU A 179 -1.96 -9.21 17.20
CA LEU A 179 -1.88 -8.69 15.82
C LEU A 179 -2.99 -7.65 15.60
N LYS A 180 -2.61 -6.38 15.42
CA LYS A 180 -3.51 -5.23 15.24
C LYS A 180 -3.43 -4.61 13.86
N THR A 181 -2.37 -4.86 13.12
CA THR A 181 -2.18 -4.33 11.77
C THR A 181 -1.64 -5.42 10.86
N LEU A 182 -2.32 -5.63 9.74
CA LEU A 182 -1.85 -6.47 8.66
C LEU A 182 -2.40 -5.91 7.35
N SER A 183 -1.53 -5.28 6.57
CA SER A 183 -1.88 -4.77 5.24
C SER A 183 -0.74 -4.99 4.27
N TYR A 184 -1.04 -4.95 2.99
CA TYR A 184 -0.04 -5.06 1.94
C TYR A 184 -0.56 -4.46 0.63
N ASP A 185 0.39 -4.04 -0.19
CA ASP A 185 0.16 -3.69 -1.57
C ASP A 185 0.46 -4.89 -2.46
N PHE A 186 -0.31 -5.07 -3.52
CA PHE A 186 0.00 -6.09 -4.51
C PHE A 186 -0.39 -5.67 -5.93
N ARG A 187 0.17 -6.37 -6.91
CA ARG A 187 -0.19 -6.26 -8.33
C ARG A 187 -0.16 -7.63 -8.96
N ILE A 188 -1.23 -7.98 -9.66
CA ILE A 188 -1.29 -9.20 -10.48
C ILE A 188 -0.70 -8.88 -11.84
N ILE A 189 0.34 -9.59 -12.26
CA ILE A 189 1.03 -9.36 -13.54
C ILE A 189 0.54 -10.37 -14.58
N LYS A 190 0.39 -11.62 -14.17
CA LYS A 190 -0.06 -12.72 -15.02
C LYS A 190 -0.95 -13.65 -14.21
N ARG A 191 -2.06 -14.09 -14.81
CA ARG A 191 -2.90 -15.21 -14.34
C ARG A 191 -3.67 -15.79 -15.53
N ASN A 192 -4.14 -17.03 -15.43
CA ASN A 192 -5.02 -17.60 -16.45
C ASN A 192 -6.35 -16.86 -16.54
N ALA A 193 -6.89 -16.77 -17.76
CA ALA A 193 -8.23 -16.25 -17.97
C ALA A 193 -9.26 -17.08 -17.18
N GLY A 194 -10.20 -16.41 -16.52
CA GLY A 194 -11.22 -17.05 -15.67
C GLY A 194 -10.77 -17.39 -14.25
N ASN A 195 -9.47 -17.29 -13.93
CA ASN A 195 -8.98 -17.49 -12.56
C ASN A 195 -9.10 -16.19 -11.76
N VAL A 196 -9.60 -16.28 -10.52
CA VAL A 196 -9.69 -15.17 -9.55
C VAL A 196 -8.48 -15.10 -8.62
N VAL A 197 -7.33 -15.61 -9.05
CA VAL A 197 -6.14 -15.74 -8.21
C VAL A 197 -5.44 -14.39 -7.99
N ALA A 198 -5.04 -14.14 -6.75
CA ALA A 198 -4.28 -12.99 -6.29
C ALA A 198 -3.40 -13.41 -5.09
N PRO A 199 -2.33 -12.67 -4.75
CA PRO A 199 -1.47 -13.00 -3.61
C PRO A 199 -2.25 -13.24 -2.31
N THR A 200 -2.07 -14.40 -1.69
CA THR A 200 -2.70 -14.76 -0.42
C THR A 200 -1.80 -14.39 0.75
N ILE A 201 -2.40 -14.11 1.91
CA ILE A 201 -1.68 -14.16 3.19
C ILE A 201 -2.05 -15.45 3.92
N HIS A 202 -1.03 -16.15 4.43
CA HIS A 202 -1.20 -17.17 5.45
C HIS A 202 -0.66 -16.70 6.80
N ILE A 203 -1.40 -17.01 7.86
CA ILE A 203 -0.92 -16.89 9.25
C ILE A 203 -0.90 -18.30 9.84
N THR A 204 0.29 -18.80 10.14
CA THR A 204 0.45 -20.12 10.75
C THR A 204 0.20 -20.03 12.24
N LEU A 205 -0.86 -20.70 12.68
CA LEU A 205 -1.27 -20.76 14.07
C LEU A 205 -0.85 -22.06 14.73
N LEU A 206 -0.48 -21.94 16.00
CA LEU A 206 -0.43 -23.02 16.98
C LEU A 206 -1.47 -22.75 18.07
N LYS A 207 -1.87 -23.79 18.80
CA LYS A 207 -2.87 -23.72 19.88
C LYS A 207 -4.23 -23.16 19.47
N ALA A 208 -4.55 -23.18 18.16
CA ALA A 208 -5.90 -22.86 17.70
C ALA A 208 -6.88 -23.97 18.06
N ASN A 209 -8.16 -23.62 18.15
CA ASN A 209 -9.24 -24.52 18.56
C ASN A 209 -9.64 -25.50 17.44
N THR A 210 -8.70 -26.38 17.07
CA THR A 210 -8.85 -27.35 15.97
C THR A 210 -9.24 -28.75 16.44
N GLY A 211 -9.31 -28.98 17.76
CA GLY A 211 -9.47 -30.30 18.35
C GLY A 211 -8.21 -31.18 18.31
N THR A 212 -7.06 -30.64 17.88
CA THR A 212 -5.77 -31.35 17.90
C THR A 212 -4.85 -30.83 18.99
N THR A 213 -3.91 -31.66 19.45
CA THR A 213 -2.95 -31.30 20.50
C THR A 213 -2.09 -30.09 20.15
N SER A 214 -1.62 -29.98 18.90
CA SER A 214 -0.80 -28.84 18.47
C SER A 214 -1.63 -27.58 18.23
N GLY A 215 -2.93 -27.73 17.96
CA GLY A 215 -3.76 -26.63 17.51
C GLY A 215 -3.32 -26.07 16.15
N PHE A 216 -2.56 -26.83 15.35
CA PHE A 216 -1.98 -26.32 14.10
C PHE A 216 -3.04 -26.07 13.02
N THR A 217 -3.03 -24.88 12.44
CA THR A 217 -3.81 -24.52 11.25
C THR A 217 -3.18 -23.29 10.58
N ASN A 218 -3.45 -23.08 9.29
CA ASN A 218 -3.18 -21.79 8.65
C ASN A 218 -4.49 -21.02 8.55
N LEU A 219 -4.50 -19.78 9.03
CA LEU A 219 -5.50 -18.81 8.62
C LEU A 219 -5.13 -18.28 7.24
N VAL A 220 -6.13 -18.14 6.38
CA VAL A 220 -5.96 -17.77 4.98
C VAL A 220 -6.82 -16.55 4.69
N PHE A 221 -6.16 -15.51 4.16
CA PHE A 221 -6.80 -14.33 3.60
C PHE A 221 -6.64 -14.33 2.10
N GLU A 222 -7.74 -14.62 1.40
CA GLU A 222 -7.80 -14.61 -0.06
C GLU A 222 -8.39 -13.27 -0.55
N PRO A 223 -7.65 -12.50 -1.38
CA PRO A 223 -8.16 -11.23 -1.90
C PRO A 223 -9.47 -11.39 -2.64
N TYR A 224 -9.65 -12.43 -3.44
CA TYR A 224 -10.85 -12.60 -4.26
C TYR A 224 -12.15 -12.70 -3.43
N MET A 225 -12.05 -13.07 -2.15
CA MET A 225 -13.19 -13.05 -1.23
C MET A 225 -13.59 -11.63 -0.80
N GLN A 226 -12.77 -10.64 -1.11
CA GLN A 226 -12.93 -9.23 -0.76
C GLN A 226 -13.32 -8.36 -1.98
N GLY A 227 -13.14 -8.86 -3.21
CA GLY A 227 -13.50 -8.16 -4.44
C GLY A 227 -12.78 -8.66 -5.69
N ASP A 228 -13.03 -7.99 -6.81
CA ASP A 228 -12.39 -8.29 -8.08
C ASP A 228 -11.12 -7.46 -8.30
N PHE A 229 -10.07 -8.11 -8.79
CA PHE A 229 -8.78 -7.47 -9.06
C PHE A 229 -8.38 -7.72 -10.51
N GLY A 230 -8.00 -6.65 -11.20
CA GLY A 230 -7.51 -6.66 -12.58
C GLY A 230 -6.01 -6.93 -12.69
N LEU A 231 -5.56 -7.14 -13.93
CA LEU A 231 -4.14 -7.27 -14.25
C LEU A 231 -3.47 -5.90 -14.29
N ASN A 232 -2.18 -5.88 -13.92
CA ASN A 232 -1.26 -4.75 -13.99
C ASN A 232 -1.67 -3.49 -13.20
N GLN A 233 -2.64 -3.62 -12.31
CA GLN A 233 -3.06 -2.56 -11.38
C GLN A 233 -2.51 -2.85 -9.98
N ARG A 234 -2.11 -1.81 -9.26
CA ARG A 234 -1.68 -1.94 -7.87
C ARG A 234 -2.86 -1.70 -6.93
N TYR A 235 -2.99 -2.56 -5.95
CA TYR A 235 -4.05 -2.56 -4.95
C TYR A 235 -3.43 -2.54 -3.56
N SER A 236 -4.16 -1.97 -2.60
CA SER A 236 -3.80 -1.97 -1.18
C SER A 236 -4.94 -2.63 -0.42
N LEU A 237 -4.64 -3.64 0.41
CA LEU A 237 -5.63 -4.30 1.25
C LEU A 237 -5.26 -4.24 2.72
N ASP A 238 -6.23 -3.85 3.54
CA ASP A 238 -6.22 -4.09 4.98
C ASP A 238 -6.82 -5.47 5.24
N ALA A 239 -5.95 -6.46 5.49
CA ALA A 239 -6.37 -7.84 5.69
C ALA A 239 -7.18 -8.01 6.99
N MET A 240 -7.03 -7.10 7.95
CA MET A 240 -7.75 -7.14 9.23
C MET A 240 -9.25 -6.85 9.05
N SER A 241 -9.60 -6.09 8.01
CA SER A 241 -10.98 -5.72 7.69
C SER A 241 -11.76 -6.79 6.92
N GLY A 242 -11.06 -7.78 6.35
CA GLY A 242 -11.67 -8.77 5.49
C GLY A 242 -11.99 -10.10 6.18
N LYS A 243 -12.35 -11.06 5.33
CA LYS A 243 -12.73 -12.42 5.75
C LYS A 243 -11.56 -13.39 5.71
N TRP A 244 -11.50 -14.24 6.72
CA TRP A 244 -10.47 -15.25 6.92
C TRP A 244 -11.09 -16.64 7.04
N TRP A 245 -10.42 -17.65 6.51
CA TRP A 245 -10.78 -19.05 6.75
C TRP A 245 -9.59 -19.85 7.26
N ALA A 246 -9.81 -21.07 7.74
CA ALA A 246 -8.76 -21.92 8.31
C ALA A 246 -8.61 -23.22 7.50
N THR A 247 -7.38 -23.62 7.18
CA THR A 247 -7.09 -24.86 6.42
C THR A 247 -7.49 -26.12 7.16
N ARG A 248 -7.37 -26.10 8.48
CA ARG A 248 -8.03 -27.02 9.41
C ARG A 248 -9.07 -26.22 10.18
N ALA A 249 -10.29 -26.75 10.26
CA ALA A 249 -11.38 -26.06 10.95
C ALA A 249 -10.96 -25.67 12.37
N ALA A 250 -11.10 -24.39 12.71
CA ALA A 250 -10.67 -23.84 13.99
C ALA A 250 -11.79 -22.99 14.60
N GLY A 251 -12.42 -23.47 15.68
CA GLY A 251 -13.63 -22.84 16.25
C GLY A 251 -14.78 -22.73 15.24
N GLY A 252 -14.91 -23.70 14.33
CA GLY A 252 -15.93 -23.71 13.27
C GLY A 252 -15.62 -22.82 12.06
N ILE A 253 -14.47 -22.14 12.04
CA ILE A 253 -13.98 -21.36 10.90
C ILE A 253 -13.33 -22.31 9.90
N ASN A 254 -13.76 -22.28 8.64
CA ASN A 254 -13.24 -23.10 7.55
C ASN A 254 -13.54 -22.40 6.21
N GLN A 255 -13.08 -22.95 5.07
CA GLN A 255 -13.24 -22.30 3.76
C GLN A 255 -14.70 -21.98 3.40
N GLY A 256 -15.65 -22.86 3.76
CA GLY A 256 -17.08 -22.65 3.53
C GLY A 256 -17.75 -21.74 4.57
N ASN A 257 -17.07 -21.44 5.68
CA ASN A 257 -17.56 -20.57 6.74
C ASN A 257 -16.45 -19.59 7.17
N PRO A 258 -16.07 -18.64 6.30
CA PRO A 258 -15.06 -17.65 6.62
C PRO A 258 -15.61 -16.65 7.66
N ALA A 259 -14.71 -16.07 8.45
CA ALA A 259 -15.05 -15.25 9.60
C ALA A 259 -14.30 -13.90 9.58
N THR A 260 -14.82 -12.92 10.31
CA THR A 260 -14.12 -11.65 10.52
C THR A 260 -12.89 -11.85 11.41
N TRP A 261 -11.93 -10.91 11.39
CA TRP A 261 -10.79 -10.98 12.30
C TRP A 261 -11.19 -11.01 13.79
N ALA A 262 -12.23 -10.26 14.17
CA ALA A 262 -12.75 -10.28 15.53
C ALA A 262 -13.29 -11.66 15.94
N ASP A 263 -14.04 -12.32 15.06
CA ASP A 263 -14.54 -13.68 15.29
C ASP A 263 -13.40 -14.71 15.35
N VAL A 264 -12.37 -14.56 14.51
CA VAL A 264 -11.17 -15.39 14.52
C VAL A 264 -10.51 -15.38 15.89
N ILE A 265 -10.28 -14.18 16.46
CA ILE A 265 -9.72 -14.03 17.81
C ILE A 265 -10.64 -14.64 18.86
N ALA A 266 -11.94 -14.29 18.83
CA ALA A 266 -12.90 -14.75 19.84
C ALA A 266 -13.02 -16.28 19.90
N LYS A 267 -12.91 -16.95 18.74
CA LYS A 267 -13.00 -18.41 18.63
C LYS A 267 -11.68 -19.14 18.90
N ASN A 268 -10.56 -18.41 18.91
CA ASN A 268 -9.21 -18.95 19.10
C ASN A 268 -8.40 -18.08 20.09
N PRO A 269 -8.87 -17.89 21.33
CA PRO A 269 -8.26 -16.95 22.28
C PRO A 269 -6.83 -17.32 22.67
N ASP A 270 -6.50 -18.61 22.68
CA ASP A 270 -5.18 -19.14 23.07
C ASP A 270 -4.22 -19.31 21.88
N ALA A 271 -4.66 -19.00 20.67
CA ALA A 271 -3.85 -19.21 19.48
C ALA A 271 -2.65 -18.26 19.46
N THR A 272 -1.56 -18.79 18.92
CA THR A 272 -0.27 -18.08 18.77
C THR A 272 0.18 -18.14 17.33
N ILE A 273 0.78 -17.04 16.85
CA ILE A 273 1.30 -16.88 15.51
C ILE A 273 2.76 -17.33 15.52
N SER A 274 3.06 -18.32 14.69
CA SER A 274 4.43 -18.84 14.49
C SER A 274 5.05 -18.35 13.18
N ALA A 275 4.23 -17.98 12.20
CA ALA A 275 4.69 -17.41 10.93
C ALA A 275 3.58 -16.60 10.24
N ILE A 276 3.99 -15.64 9.40
CA ILE A 276 3.15 -15.00 8.39
C ILE A 276 3.83 -15.21 7.04
N SER A 277 3.10 -15.65 6.02
CA SER A 277 3.62 -15.85 4.67
C SER A 277 2.74 -15.21 3.59
N PHE A 278 3.37 -14.95 2.44
CA PHE A 278 2.72 -14.55 1.22
C PHE A 278 2.86 -15.64 0.16
N ASP A 279 1.73 -16.00 -0.43
CA ASP A 279 1.62 -17.13 -1.35
C ASP A 279 0.97 -16.68 -2.66
N ASN A 280 1.19 -17.44 -3.72
CA ASN A 280 0.76 -17.11 -5.09
C ASN A 280 -0.77 -17.21 -5.35
N GLY A 281 -1.61 -17.35 -4.32
CA GLY A 281 -3.06 -17.43 -4.49
C GLY A 281 -3.60 -18.81 -4.89
N GLY A 282 -2.73 -19.82 -5.09
CA GLY A 282 -3.15 -21.16 -5.48
C GLY A 282 -3.65 -21.99 -4.30
N SER A 283 -4.90 -22.49 -4.37
CA SER A 283 -5.37 -23.50 -3.43
C SER A 283 -4.78 -24.87 -3.78
N SER A 284 -4.66 -25.76 -2.78
CA SER A 284 -4.09 -27.10 -2.93
C SER A 284 -4.80 -28.02 -3.94
N GLY A 285 -5.98 -27.63 -4.45
CA GLY A 285 -6.77 -28.42 -5.39
C GLY A 285 -6.60 -28.09 -6.87
N ASN A 286 -6.09 -26.91 -7.23
CA ASN A 286 -5.89 -26.49 -8.62
C ASN A 286 -4.55 -25.78 -8.77
N THR A 287 -3.53 -26.57 -9.09
CA THR A 287 -2.17 -26.08 -9.30
C THR A 287 -2.14 -25.20 -10.54
N THR A 288 -1.99 -23.88 -10.36
CA THR A 288 -1.67 -23.01 -11.49
C THR A 288 -0.23 -23.31 -11.91
N PRO A 289 0.06 -23.64 -13.18
CA PRO A 289 1.42 -23.87 -13.66
C PRO A 289 2.37 -22.72 -13.32
N ALA A 290 3.64 -23.05 -13.13
CA ALA A 290 4.64 -22.13 -12.61
C ALA A 290 4.87 -20.87 -13.46
N ASP A 291 4.62 -20.98 -14.76
CA ASP A 291 4.71 -19.88 -15.71
C ASP A 291 3.38 -19.14 -15.90
N GLN A 292 2.28 -19.60 -15.31
CA GLN A 292 0.92 -19.08 -15.56
C GLN A 292 0.41 -18.09 -14.50
N PHE A 293 1.10 -17.95 -13.37
CA PHE A 293 0.84 -16.91 -12.38
C PHE A 293 2.09 -16.10 -12.06
N GLN A 294 1.92 -14.78 -12.00
CA GLN A 294 2.93 -13.87 -11.49
C GLN A 294 2.25 -12.69 -10.82
N ALA A 295 2.72 -12.35 -9.63
CA ALA A 295 2.29 -11.17 -8.90
C ALA A 295 3.47 -10.52 -8.15
N GLY A 296 3.30 -9.26 -7.80
CA GLY A 296 4.17 -8.52 -6.91
C GLY A 296 3.44 -8.22 -5.61
N VAL A 297 4.15 -8.30 -4.49
CA VAL A 297 3.73 -7.88 -3.15
C VAL A 297 4.72 -6.85 -2.63
N ASP A 298 4.21 -5.81 -1.99
CA ASP A 298 4.99 -4.66 -1.54
C ASP A 298 4.32 -4.00 -0.33
N ASN A 299 5.02 -3.05 0.32
CA ASN A 299 4.49 -2.21 1.40
C ASN A 299 3.68 -2.99 2.45
N VAL A 300 4.25 -4.09 2.93
CA VAL A 300 3.64 -4.94 3.94
C VAL A 300 3.76 -4.27 5.30
N LEU A 301 2.64 -4.05 5.98
CA LEU A 301 2.63 -3.63 7.37
C LEU A 301 2.22 -4.80 8.24
N VAL A 302 3.03 -5.12 9.26
CA VAL A 302 2.68 -6.08 10.30
C VAL A 302 2.85 -5.40 11.66
N GLY A 303 1.81 -5.41 12.48
CA GLY A 303 1.81 -4.75 13.77
C GLY A 303 1.21 -5.55 14.90
N PHE A 304 1.95 -5.64 16.01
CA PHE A 304 1.54 -6.30 17.24
C PHE A 304 1.41 -5.24 18.35
N GLY A 305 0.22 -5.17 18.96
CA GLY A 305 -0.09 -4.13 19.93
C GLY A 305 -0.09 -2.73 19.29
N SER A 306 0.71 -1.81 19.84
CA SER A 306 0.91 -0.46 19.31
C SER A 306 2.07 -0.35 18.34
N GLU A 307 2.89 -1.39 18.21
CA GLU A 307 4.08 -1.39 17.35
C GLU A 307 3.76 -2.01 16.00
N PHE A 308 4.38 -1.49 14.95
CA PHE A 308 4.26 -2.05 13.61
C PHE A 308 5.53 -1.83 12.80
N THR A 309 5.77 -2.77 11.90
CA THR A 309 6.92 -2.83 11.00
C THR A 309 6.41 -2.75 9.57
N ARG A 310 7.06 -1.94 8.74
CA ARG A 310 6.80 -1.88 7.29
C ARG A 310 7.94 -2.54 6.52
N PHE A 311 7.59 -3.43 5.60
CA PHE A 311 8.49 -4.08 4.65
C PHE A 311 8.18 -3.58 3.24
N ASP A 312 9.19 -3.07 2.56
CA ASP A 312 9.05 -2.40 1.24
C ASP A 312 9.75 -3.17 0.11
N PHE A 313 10.25 -4.39 0.39
CA PHE A 313 10.88 -5.35 -0.53
C PHE A 313 11.78 -4.79 -1.66
N GLY A 314 12.36 -3.59 -1.46
CA GLY A 314 13.27 -2.91 -2.37
C GLY A 314 12.74 -1.66 -3.11
N GLY A 315 11.61 -1.08 -2.71
CA GLY A 315 11.05 0.20 -3.19
C GLY A 315 11.57 1.48 -2.53
#